data_AF-A0A7W0PXQ5-F1
#
_entry.id   AF-A0A7W0PXQ5-F1
#
_cell.length_a   1.000
_cell.length_b   1.000
_cell.length_c   1.000
_cell.angle_alpha   90.00
_cell.angle_beta   90.00
_cell.angle_gamma   90.00
#
_symmetry.space_group_name_H-M   'P 1'
#
loop_
_entity.id
_entity.type
_entity.pdbx_description
1 polymer ?
#
loop_
_entity_poly.entity_id
_entity_poly.type
_entity_poly.pdbx_seq_one_letter_code
_entity_poly.pdbx_strand_id
1 'polypeptide(L)' 'MESSPRIGVLALQGAFREHVQVLERLGAEVVEVRLPEELEGLDGLVIPGGESTTIMRLAQIYALDEAIRSYRGS' A
#
# COMPACT_ATOMS: atom_id res chain seq x y z
N MET A 1 12.88 -20.36 -8.09
CA MET A 1 11.45 -20.04 -8.21
C MET A 1 11.36 -18.61 -7.71
N GLU A 2 11.27 -17.64 -8.60
CA GLU A 2 11.20 -16.25 -8.17
C GLU A 2 9.82 -16.05 -7.56
N SER A 3 9.79 -15.80 -6.26
CA SER A 3 8.55 -15.53 -5.54
C SER A 3 7.94 -14.25 -6.13
N SER A 4 6.65 -14.29 -6.49
CA SER A 4 5.93 -13.08 -6.87
C SER A 4 6.04 -12.06 -5.73
N PRO A 5 6.47 -10.81 -6.00
CA PRO A 5 6.63 -9.82 -4.95
C PRO A 5 5.26 -9.49 -4.34
N ARG A 6 5.20 -9.44 -3.02
CA ARG A 6 4.03 -9.01 -2.25
C ARG A 6 4.02 -7.50 -2.12
N ILE A 7 3.12 -6.85 -2.84
CA ILE A 7 3.03 -5.39 -2.89
C ILE A 7 1.74 -4.92 -2.21
N GLY A 8 1.88 -4.13 -1.16
CA GLY A 8 0.74 -3.45 -0.55
C GLY A 8 0.32 -2.23 -1.35
N VAL A 9 -0.98 -1.99 -1.46
CA VAL A 9 -1.55 -0.77 -2.03
C VAL A 9 -2.42 -0.12 -0.97
N LEU A 10 -2.10 1.12 -0.61
CA LEU A 10 -2.83 1.87 0.42
C LEU A 10 -4.26 2.17 -0.06
N ALA A 11 -5.24 1.47 0.51
CA ALA A 11 -6.64 1.51 0.09
C ALA A 11 -7.48 2.49 0.94
N LEU A 12 -6.94 3.68 1.21
CA LEU A 12 -7.61 4.71 2.02
C LEU A 12 -8.59 5.60 1.23
N GLN A 13 -8.41 5.72 -0.08
CA GLN A 13 -9.27 6.55 -0.94
C GLN A 13 -9.33 5.96 -2.36
N GLY A 14 -10.46 6.14 -3.06
CA GLY A 14 -10.90 5.38 -4.23
C GLY A 14 -10.01 5.31 -5.49
N ALA A 15 -8.81 5.88 -5.48
CA ALA A 15 -7.84 5.81 -6.59
C ALA A 15 -6.94 4.55 -6.60
N PHE A 16 -7.11 3.61 -5.67
CA PHE A 16 -6.22 2.44 -5.56
C PHE A 16 -6.47 1.33 -6.60
N ARG A 17 -7.68 1.24 -7.18
CA ARG A 17 -8.11 0.09 -8.01
C ARG A 17 -7.28 -0.09 -9.29
N GLU A 18 -6.88 1.01 -9.93
CA GLU A 18 -6.04 0.94 -11.13
C GLU A 18 -4.64 0.43 -10.81
N HIS A 19 -4.08 0.81 -9.65
CA HIS A 19 -2.79 0.31 -9.19
C HIS A 19 -2.82 -1.20 -8.92
N VAL A 20 -3.87 -1.70 -8.25
CA VAL A 20 -4.05 -3.14 -8.01
C VAL A 20 -4.05 -3.91 -9.33
N GLN A 21 -4.88 -3.50 -10.29
CA GLN A 21 -5.00 -4.18 -11.58
C GLN A 21 -3.69 -4.17 -12.37
N VAL A 22 -2.92 -3.09 -12.32
CA VAL A 22 -1.62 -3.01 -13.00
C VAL A 22 -0.59 -3.94 -12.33
N LEU A 23 -0.52 -3.96 -11.00
CA LEU A 23 0.43 -4.78 -10.26
C LEU A 23 0.14 -6.28 -10.40
N GLU A 24 -1.13 -6.68 -10.33
CA GLU A 24 -1.53 -8.08 -10.59
C GLU A 24 -1.17 -8.52 -12.02
N ARG A 25 -1.35 -7.64 -13.01
CA ARG A 25 -0.94 -7.93 -14.41
C ARG A 25 0.56 -8.07 -14.59
N LEU A 26 1.35 -7.43 -13.73
CA LEU A 26 2.80 -7.55 -13.70
C LEU A 26 3.28 -8.79 -12.92
N GLY A 27 2.37 -9.58 -12.35
CA GLY A 27 2.66 -10.81 -11.62
C GLY A 27 3.00 -10.62 -10.15
N ALA A 28 2.68 -9.46 -9.57
CA ALA A 28 2.79 -9.22 -8.13
C ALA A 28 1.57 -9.76 -7.37
N GLU A 29 1.77 -10.21 -6.14
CA GLU A 29 0.69 -10.48 -5.20
C GLU A 29 0.30 -9.16 -4.52
N VAL A 30 -0.93 -8.70 -4.73
CA VAL A 30 -1.34 -7.37 -4.22
C VAL A 30 -2.15 -7.51 -2.94
N VAL A 31 -1.79 -6.72 -1.93
CA VAL A 31 -2.51 -6.61 -0.65
C VAL A 31 -3.11 -5.22 -0.53
N GLU A 32 -4.42 -5.10 -0.32
CA GLU A 32 -5.04 -3.81 -0.01
C GLU A 32 -4.75 -3.44 1.45
N VAL A 33 -3.93 -2.42 1.68
CA VAL A 33 -3.54 -1.98 3.02
C VAL A 33 -4.48 -0.89 3.51
N ARG A 34 -5.21 -1.19 4.58
CA ARG A 34 -6.13 -0.30 5.32
C ARG A 34 -5.72 -0.14 6.78
N LEU A 35 -4.95 -1.09 7.31
CA LEU A 35 -4.47 -1.14 8.67
C LEU A 35 -2.94 -1.33 8.71
N PRO A 36 -2.26 -0.86 9.77
CA PRO A 36 -0.80 -1.01 9.90
C PRO A 36 -0.33 -2.47 9.90
N GLU A 37 -1.11 -3.39 10.46
CA GLU A 37 -0.78 -4.83 10.51
C GLU A 37 -0.70 -5.49 9.13
N GLU A 38 -1.39 -4.92 8.13
CA GLU A 38 -1.37 -5.41 6.75
C GLU A 38 -0.09 -5.03 6.00
N LEU A 39 0.79 -4.23 6.62
CA LEU A 39 2.12 -3.92 6.10
C LEU A 39 3.14 -5.05 6.37
N GLU A 40 2.81 -5.98 7.27
CA GLU A 40 3.73 -7.05 7.64
C GLU A 40 3.92 -8.07 6.50
N GLY A 41 5.18 -8.35 6.16
CA GLY A 41 5.51 -9.34 5.13
C GLY A 41 5.28 -8.88 3.69
N LEU A 42 5.17 -7.56 3.48
CA LEU A 42 5.22 -6.97 2.14
C LEU A 42 6.66 -6.68 1.71
N ASP A 43 6.91 -6.81 0.41
CA ASP A 43 8.17 -6.43 -0.23
C ASP A 43 8.15 -4.94 -0.64
N GLY A 44 6.96 -4.35 -0.82
CA GLY A 44 6.80 -2.96 -1.20
C GLY A 44 5.43 -2.39 -0.86
N LEU A 45 5.35 -1.06 -0.79
CA LEU A 45 4.10 -0.34 -0.56
C LEU A 45 3.90 0.74 -1.63
N VAL A 46 2.73 0.74 -2.25
CA VAL A 46 2.25 1.73 -3.21
C VAL A 46 1.26 2.64 -2.51
N ILE A 47 1.54 3.94 -2.56
CA ILE A 47 0.63 4.98 -2.09
C ILE A 47 -0.01 5.59 -3.36
N PRO A 48 -1.28 5.28 -3.66
CA PRO A 48 -1.93 5.77 -4.87
C PRO A 48 -2.04 7.30 -4.83
N GLY A 49 -1.96 7.92 -6.01
CA GLY A 49 -2.07 9.38 -6.15
C GLY A 49 -3.51 9.87 -5.96
N GLY A 50 -3.66 11.03 -5.30
CA GLY A 50 -4.91 11.74 -5.01
C GLY A 50 -4.57 13.00 -4.21
N GLU A 51 -5.55 13.83 -3.81
CA GLU A 51 -5.29 15.01 -2.97
C GLU A 51 -4.42 14.62 -1.78
N SER A 52 -3.13 14.97 -1.84
CA SER A 52 -2.09 14.49 -0.92
C SER A 52 -2.44 14.81 0.53
N THR A 53 -3.15 15.91 0.74
CA THR A 53 -3.70 16.35 2.04
C THR A 53 -4.75 15.39 2.58
N THR A 54 -5.63 14.86 1.73
CA THR A 54 -6.68 13.90 2.11
C THR A 54 -6.07 12.56 2.48
N ILE A 55 -5.10 12.08 1.68
CA ILE A 55 -4.39 10.82 1.96
C ILE A 55 -3.59 10.94 3.26
N MET A 56 -2.89 12.05 3.49
CA MET A 56 -2.11 12.26 4.72
C MET A 56 -3.01 12.34 5.96
N ARG A 57 -4.17 13.00 5.84
CA ARG A 57 -5.15 13.10 6.94
C ARG A 57 -5.77 11.73 7.27
N LEU A 58 -6.08 10.92 6.27
CA LEU A 58 -6.56 9.55 6.47
C LEU A 58 -5.47 8.67 7.08
N ALA A 59 -4.23 8.76 6.60
CA ALA A 59 -3.11 8.02 7.18
C ALA A 59 -2.91 8.33 8.67
N GLN A 60 -3.04 9.60 9.07
CA GLN A 60 -3.03 9.99 10.50
C GLN A 60 -4.23 9.44 11.28
N ILE A 61 -5.44 9.45 10.70
CA ILE A 61 -6.64 8.90 11.33
C ILE A 61 -6.48 7.40 11.61
N TYR A 62 -5.83 6.68 10.70
CA TYR A 62 -5.60 5.24 10.80
C TYR A 62 -4.25 4.87 11.42
N ALA A 63 -3.51 5.83 11.98
CA ALA A 63 -2.16 5.66 12.53
C ALA A 63 -1.16 4.96 11.57
N LEU A 64 -1.40 5.07 10.27
CA LEU A 64 -0.56 4.52 9.20
C LEU A 64 0.66 5.40 8.92
N ASP A 65 0.68 6.65 9.38
CA ASP A 65 1.76 7.60 9.13
C ASP A 65 3.09 7.19 9.79
N GLU A 66 3.05 6.71 11.03
CA GLU A 66 4.25 6.18 11.71
C GLU A 66 4.69 4.84 11.10
N ALA A 67 3.74 3.99 10.71
CA ALA A 67 4.00 2.70 10.11
C ALA A 67 4.67 2.86 8.73
N ILE A 68 4.17 3.76 7.88
CA ILE A 68 4.77 4.09 6.57
C ILE A 68 6.16 4.69 6.74
N ARG A 69 6.37 5.58 7.72
CA ARG A 69 7.68 6.20 7.98
C ARG A 69 8.71 5.17 8.45
N SER A 70 8.27 4.17 9.19
CA SER A 70 9.11 3.10 9.74
C SER A 70 9.29 1.93 8.77
N TYR A 71 8.43 1.82 7.76
CA TYR A 71 8.48 0.77 6.75
C TYR A 71 9.77 0.86 5.94
N ARG A 72 10.56 -0.20 6.02
CA ARG A 72 11.71 -0.47 5.14
C ARG A 72 11.40 -1.78 4.45
N GLY A 73 11.14 -1.71 3.14
CA GLY A 73 10.94 -2.92 2.32
C GLY A 73 12.11 -3.88 2.51
N SER A 74 11.80 -5.17 2.54
CA SER A 74 12.73 -6.27 2.78
C SER A 74 13.67 -6.55 1.61
#